data_AF-G9ZD21-F1
#
_entry.id   AF-G9ZD21-F1
#
_cell.length_a   1.000
_cell.length_b   1.000
_cell.length_c   1.000
_cell.angle_alpha   90.00
_cell.angle_beta   90.00
_cell.angle_gamma   90.00
#
_symmetry.space_group_name_H-M   'P 1'
#
loop_
_entity.id
_entity.type
_entity.pdbx_description
1 polymer ?
#
loop_
_entity_poly.entity_id
_entity_poly.type
_entity_poly.pdbx_seq_one_letter_code
_entity_poly.pdbx_strand_id
1 'polypeptide(L)' 'MPELPEVETTRRGIAPHIEGQRIHAVRARVVKLRQTLDSAALDRLAGCVINHVARRGKHLILHSDDPHAPCISTSA' A
#
# COMPACT_ATOMS: atom_id res chain seq x y z
N MET A 1 6.36 20.85 -2.00
CA MET A 1 5.31 19.86 -1.68
C MET A 1 4.86 19.32 -3.03
N PRO A 2 4.83 18.00 -3.26
CA PRO A 2 4.57 17.53 -4.61
C PRO A 2 3.15 17.87 -5.04
N GLU A 3 3.02 18.45 -6.22
CA GLU A 3 1.74 18.86 -6.79
C GLU A 3 1.02 17.66 -7.42
N LEU A 4 -0.28 17.81 -7.70
CA LEU A 4 -1.09 16.74 -8.28
C LEU A 4 -0.47 16.10 -9.54
N PRO A 5 0.13 16.86 -10.48
CA PRO A 5 0.80 16.29 -11.64
C PRO A 5 2.01 15.42 -11.27
N GLU A 6 2.80 15.83 -10.28
CA GLU A 6 4.00 15.10 -9.84
C GLU A 6 3.64 13.78 -9.16
N VAL A 7 2.56 13.77 -8.36
CA VAL A 7 2.05 12.55 -7.74
C VAL A 7 1.51 11.58 -8.79
N GLU A 8 0.84 12.08 -9.85
CA GLU A 8 0.40 11.23 -10.96
C GLU A 8 1.58 10.67 -11.77
N THR A 9 2.61 11.48 -12.02
CA THR A 9 3.86 11.01 -12.65
C THR A 9 4.51 9.92 -11.80
N THR A 10 4.58 10.11 -10.47
CA THR A 10 5.12 9.10 -9.55
C THR A 10 4.29 7.82 -9.60
N ARG A 11 2.95 7.93 -9.56
CA ARG A 11 2.03 6.79 -9.68
C ARG A 11 2.32 5.97 -10.94
N ARG A 12 2.37 6.64 -12.10
CA ARG A 12 2.65 6.02 -13.41
C ARG A 12 4.04 5.41 -13.48
N GLY A 13 5.01 6.03 -12.81
CA GLY A 13 6.39 5.54 -12.76
C GLY A 13 6.53 4.26 -11.94
N ILE A 14 5.88 4.16 -10.77
CA ILE A 14 6.06 3.01 -9.88
C ILE A 14 5.13 1.83 -10.20
N ALA A 15 3.90 2.10 -10.64
CA ALA A 15 2.88 1.08 -10.88
C ALA A 15 3.38 -0.15 -11.68
N PRO A 16 4.01 0.00 -12.87
CA PRO A 16 4.44 -1.16 -13.67
C PRO A 16 5.54 -2.01 -13.01
N HIS A 17 6.19 -1.50 -11.96
CA HIS A 17 7.27 -2.21 -11.28
C HIS A 17 6.81 -2.92 -10.00
N ILE A 18 5.67 -2.51 -9.42
CA ILE A 18 5.22 -3.01 -8.11
C ILE A 18 3.88 -3.71 -8.17
N GLU A 19 3.02 -3.45 -9.17
CA GLU A 19 1.79 -4.20 -9.36
C GLU A 19 2.12 -5.67 -9.72
N GLY A 20 1.40 -6.60 -9.09
CA GLY A 20 1.65 -8.04 -9.15
C GLY A 20 2.80 -8.53 -8.26
N GLN A 21 3.54 -7.64 -7.58
CA GLN A 21 4.66 -8.02 -6.73
C GLN A 21 4.22 -8.34 -5.30
N ARG A 22 4.88 -9.34 -4.70
CA ARG A 22 4.68 -9.72 -3.30
C ARG A 22 5.53 -8.86 -2.37
N ILE A 23 4.91 -8.33 -1.32
CA ILE A 23 5.59 -7.62 -0.25
C ILE A 23 6.39 -8.63 0.58
N HIS A 24 7.71 -8.48 0.61
CA HIS A 24 8.56 -9.37 1.42
C HIS A 24 8.64 -8.91 2.88
N ALA A 25 8.81 -7.60 3.09
CA ALA A 25 8.87 -6.99 4.42
C ALA A 25 8.56 -5.49 4.32
N VAL A 26 8.00 -4.92 5.39
CA VAL A 26 7.76 -3.48 5.52
C VAL A 26 8.63 -2.93 6.64
N ARG A 27 9.38 -1.85 6.35
CA ARG A 27 10.24 -1.19 7.34
C ARG A 27 9.93 0.30 7.39
N ALA A 28 9.38 0.77 8.51
CA ALA A 28 9.14 2.19 8.72
C ALA A 28 10.42 2.88 9.19
N ARG A 29 10.98 3.78 8.36
CA ARG A 29 12.19 4.57 8.68
C ARG A 29 11.84 6.04 8.91
N VAL A 30 10.93 6.30 9.84
CA VAL A 30 10.45 7.66 10.13
C VAL A 30 10.57 7.96 11.62
N VAL A 31 11.21 9.08 11.94
CA VAL A 31 11.52 9.46 13.34
C VAL A 31 10.26 9.94 14.07
N LYS A 32 9.33 10.57 13.35
CA LYS A 32 8.07 11.06 13.93
C LYS A 32 6.99 11.21 12.87
N LEU A 33 5.93 10.42 12.96
CA LEU A 33 4.69 10.65 12.21
C LEU A 33 3.66 11.33 13.10
N ARG A 34 2.73 12.07 12.49
CA ARG A 34 1.58 12.64 13.20
C ARG A 34 0.68 11.54 13.80
N GLN A 35 0.57 10.41 13.09
CA GLN A 35 -0.18 9.24 13.53
C GLN A 35 0.81 8.13 13.87
N THR A 36 0.54 7.39 14.94
CA THR A 36 1.30 6.21 15.31
C THR A 36 1.09 5.12 14.27
N LEU A 37 2.18 4.48 13.84
CA LEU A 37 2.10 3.29 13.01
C LEU A 37 1.88 2.06 13.90
N ASP A 38 0.91 1.24 13.53
CA ASP A 38 0.73 -0.08 14.12
C ASP A 38 1.71 -1.07 13.48
N SER A 39 2.73 -1.48 14.26
CA SER A 39 3.74 -2.44 13.81
C SER A 39 3.14 -3.79 13.42
N ALA A 40 2.15 -4.29 14.17
CA ALA A 40 1.51 -5.57 13.88
C ALA A 40 0.67 -5.51 12.59
N ALA A 41 0.11 -4.35 12.25
CA ALA A 41 -0.52 -4.15 10.95
C ALA A 41 0.50 -4.13 9.81
N LEU A 42 1.68 -3.52 10.02
CA LEU A 42 2.74 -3.49 8.99
C LEU A 42 3.34 -4.88 8.74
N ASP A 43 3.52 -5.69 9.77
CA ASP A 43 4.04 -7.06 9.64
C ASP A 43 3.06 -7.96 8.88
N ARG A 44 1.75 -7.75 9.06
CA ARG A 44 0.71 -8.47 8.31
C ARG A 44 0.70 -8.19 6.81
N LEU A 45 1.33 -7.10 6.36
CA LEU A 45 1.46 -6.81 4.93
C LEU A 45 2.50 -7.72 4.25
N ALA A 46 3.39 -8.37 5.01
CA ALA A 46 4.32 -9.33 4.44
C ALA A 46 3.56 -10.54 3.87
N GLY A 47 3.82 -10.88 2.61
CA GLY A 47 3.12 -11.94 1.88
C GLY A 47 1.97 -11.46 0.99
N CYS A 48 1.41 -10.27 1.26
CA CYS A 48 0.41 -9.63 0.41
C CYS A 48 0.98 -9.30 -0.98
N VAL A 49 0.11 -9.33 -2.00
CA VAL A 49 0.44 -8.90 -3.35
C VAL A 49 -0.16 -7.52 -3.59
N ILE A 50 0.61 -6.59 -4.16
CA ILE A 50 0.11 -5.28 -4.55
C ILE A 50 -0.61 -5.43 -5.89
N ASN A 51 -1.91 -5.14 -5.92
CA ASN A 51 -2.73 -5.35 -7.12
C ASN A 51 -2.95 -4.09 -7.93
N HIS A 52 -2.94 -2.93 -7.26
CA HIS A 52 -3.25 -1.67 -7.92
C HIS A 52 -2.66 -0.47 -7.17
N VAL A 53 -2.13 0.49 -7.91
CA VAL A 53 -1.61 1.75 -7.40
C VAL A 53 -2.53 2.90 -7.83
N ALA A 54 -3.29 3.42 -6.87
CA ALA A 54 -4.20 4.53 -7.06
C ALA A 54 -3.62 5.85 -6.50
N ARG A 55 -4.25 6.96 -6.90
CA ARG A 55 -3.97 8.29 -6.34
C ARG A 55 -5.26 8.94 -5.88
N ARG A 56 -5.22 9.56 -4.69
CA ARG A 56 -6.30 10.43 -4.19
C ARG A 56 -5.71 11.77 -3.76
N GLY A 57 -5.88 12.78 -4.61
CA GLY A 57 -5.25 14.09 -4.40
C GLY A 57 -3.73 13.96 -4.37
N LYS A 58 -3.12 14.34 -3.25
CA LYS A 58 -1.67 14.26 -3.01
C LYS A 58 -1.19 12.94 -2.38
N HIS A 59 -2.06 11.94 -2.28
CA HIS A 59 -1.74 10.65 -1.66
C HIS A 59 -1.70 9.55 -2.71
N LEU A 60 -0.68 8.69 -2.63
CA LEU A 60 -0.68 7.39 -3.29
C LEU A 60 -1.33 6.35 -2.38
N ILE A 61 -2.11 5.47 -2.98
CA ILE A 61 -2.80 4.37 -2.31
C ILE A 61 -2.35 3.08 -2.98
N LEU A 62 -1.76 2.19 -2.20
CA LEU A 62 -1.39 0.85 -2.64
C LEU A 62 -2.50 -0.10 -2.19
N HIS A 63 -3.17 -0.73 -3.14
CA HIS A 63 -4.13 -1.78 -2.87
C HIS A 63 -3.40 -3.12 -2.86
N SER A 64 -3.62 -3.91 -1.82
CA SER A 64 -3.12 -5.26 -1.73
C SER A 64 -4.21 -6.22 -1.31
N ASP A 65 -4.04 -7.49 -1.68
CA ASP A 65 -4.85 -8.56 -1.08
C ASP A 65 -4.51 -8.70 0.40
N ASP A 66 -5.50 -9.07 1.19
CA ASP A 66 -5.29 -9.48 2.57
C ASP A 66 -5.38 -11.02 2.65
N PRO A 67 -4.24 -11.74 2.64
CA PRO A 67 -4.23 -13.20 2.82
C PRO A 67 -4.58 -13.62 4.24
N HIS A 68 -4.68 -12.68 5.19
CA HIS A 68 -5.02 -12.90 6.58
C HIS A 68 -6.45 -12.45 6.93
N ALA A 69 -7.16 -11.82 5.99
CA ALA A 69 -8.56 -11.50 6.19
C ALA A 69 -9.37 -12.80 6.28
N PRO A 70 -10.25 -12.95 7.29
CA PRO A 70 -11.14 -14.08 7.33
C PRO A 70 -11.99 -14.06 6.06
N CYS A 71 -11.97 -15.16 5.28
CA CYS A 71 -12.92 -15.38 4.20
C CYS A 71 -14.34 -15.45 4.79
N ILE A 72 -14.97 -14.28 4.97
CA ILE A 72 -16.41 -14.18 5.20
C ILE A 72 -17.10 -14.42 3.85
N SER A 73 -17.20 -15.69 3.46
CA SER A 73 -18.12 -16.10 2.41
C SER A 73 -19.55 -15.95 2.94
N THR A 74 -20.10 -14.75 2.88
CA THR A 74 -21.55 -14.57 3.01
C THR A 74 -22.16 -14.94 1.67
N SER A 75 -22.39 -16.25 1.49
CA SER A 75 -23.35 -16.74 0.51
C SER A 75 -24.74 -16.35 0.99
N ALA A 76 -25.44 -15.55 0.18
CA ALA A 76 -26.88 -15.39 0.20
C ALA A 76 -27.38 -15.50 -1.25
#